data_AF-A0A0S6U304-F1
#
_entry.id   AF-A0A0S6U304-F1
#
_cell.length_a   1.000
_cell.length_b   1.000
_cell.length_c   1.000
_cell.angle_alpha   90.00
_cell.angle_beta   90.00
_cell.angle_gamma   90.00
#
_symmetry.space_group_name_H-M   'P 1'
#
loop_
_entity.id
_entity.type
_entity.pdbx_description
1 polymer ?
#
loop_
_entity_poly.entity_id
_entity_poly.type
_entity_poly.pdbx_seq_one_letter_code
_entity_poly.pdbx_strand_id
1 'polypeptide(L)' 'MIESISHITFVVKNLDKTTQLFKELFNAKEVYYSSEKNIIYFTNKGKSFLTFL' A
#
# COMPACT_ATOMS: atom_id res chain seq x y z
N MET A 1 4.56 11.63 -23.13
CA MET A 1 4.07 10.24 -23.23
C MET A 1 3.95 9.71 -21.81
N ILE A 2 2.86 9.05 -21.42
CA ILE A 2 2.72 8.46 -20.08
C ILE A 2 3.22 7.02 -20.15
N GLU A 3 4.24 6.68 -19.36
CA GLU A 3 4.89 5.36 -19.41
C GLU A 3 4.14 4.30 -18.59
N SER A 4 3.73 4.65 -17.36
CA SER A 4 2.95 3.76 -16.49
C SER A 4 2.42 4.50 -15.26
N ILE A 5 1.58 3.81 -14.48
CA ILE A 5 1.16 4.26 -13.14
C ILE A 5 2.27 3.94 -12.15
N SER A 6 2.84 4.97 -11.52
CA SER A 6 3.91 4.82 -10.52
C SER A 6 3.40 4.16 -9.23
N HIS A 7 2.32 4.70 -8.66
CA HIS A 7 1.70 4.18 -7.45
C HIS A 7 0.25 4.65 -7.32
N ILE A 8 -0.53 3.94 -6.51
CA ILE A 8 -1.90 4.31 -6.13
C ILE A 8 -1.93 4.51 -4.63
N THR A 9 -2.60 5.56 -4.19
CA THR A 9 -2.67 5.96 -2.80
C THR A 9 -4.09 5.83 -2.26
N PHE A 10 -4.25 5.13 -1.15
CA PHE A 10 -5.54 4.93 -0.49
C PHE A 10 -5.60 5.63 0.86
N VAL A 11 -6.67 6.39 1.08
CA VAL A 11 -7.08 6.90 2.40
C VAL A 11 -8.02 5.87 3.01
N VAL A 12 -7.68 5.33 4.17
CA VAL A 12 -8.43 4.22 4.78
C VAL A 12 -8.77 4.48 6.24
N LYS A 13 -9.96 4.05 6.64
CA LYS A 13 -10.43 4.24 8.03
C LYS A 13 -9.67 3.39 9.05
N ASN A 14 -9.17 2.23 8.65
CA ASN A 14 -8.46 1.31 9.53
C ASN A 14 -7.26 0.70 8.79
N LEU A 15 -6.07 1.14 9.18
CA LEU A 15 -4.82 0.78 8.54
C LEU A 15 -4.52 -0.72 8.67
N ASP A 16 -4.72 -1.30 9.86
CA ASP A 16 -4.40 -2.72 10.13
C ASP A 16 -5.28 -3.67 9.32
N LYS A 17 -6.60 -3.42 9.29
CA LYS A 17 -7.55 -4.23 8.51
C LYS A 17 -7.26 -4.14 7.01
N THR A 18 -6.92 -2.95 6.52
CA THR A 18 -6.61 -2.77 5.09
C THR A 18 -5.26 -3.41 4.74
N THR A 19 -4.29 -3.34 5.65
CA THR A 19 -3.01 -4.02 5.51
C THR A 19 -3.18 -5.54 5.41
N GLN A 20 -4.00 -6.12 6.29
CA GLN A 20 -4.31 -7.54 6.25
C GLN A 20 -5.02 -7.91 4.94
N LEU A 21 -6.00 -7.12 4.50
CA LEU A 21 -6.68 -7.30 3.22
C LEU A 21 -5.69 -7.32 2.04
N PHE A 22 -4.74 -6.38 2.00
CA PHE A 22 -3.74 -6.32 0.93
C PHE A 22 -2.76 -7.48 0.96
N LYS A 23 -2.33 -7.91 2.15
CA LYS A 23 -1.48 -9.09 2.33
C LYS A 23 -2.20 -10.38 1.91
N GLU A 24 -3.46 -10.56 2.27
CA GLU A 24 -4.17 -11.82 2.05
C GLU A 24 -4.77 -11.93 0.64
N LEU A 25 -5.49 -10.91 0.17
CA LEU A 25 -6.18 -10.98 -1.13
C LEU A 25 -5.24 -10.76 -2.31
N PHE A 26 -4.33 -9.80 -2.16
CA PHE A 26 -3.44 -9.39 -3.25
C PHE A 26 -2.04 -9.99 -3.11
N ASN A 27 -1.75 -10.70 -2.04
CA ASN A 27 -0.40 -11.18 -1.72
C ASN A 27 0.62 -10.03 -1.75
N ALA A 28 0.21 -8.84 -1.29
CA ALA A 28 1.02 -7.64 -1.33
C ALA A 28 2.09 -7.69 -0.23
N LYS A 29 3.34 -7.39 -0.60
CA LYS A 29 4.45 -7.37 0.35
C LYS A 29 4.63 -5.96 0.88
N GLU A 30 4.62 -5.83 2.19
CA GLU A 30 4.99 -4.60 2.87
C GLU A 30 6.48 -4.31 2.68
N VAL A 31 6.81 -3.10 2.26
CA VAL A 31 8.20 -2.68 1.95
C VAL A 31 8.64 -1.46 2.74
N TYR A 32 7.70 -0.71 3.34
CA TYR A 32 8.01 0.42 4.21
C TYR A 32 6.87 0.69 5.17
N TYR A 33 7.22 1.07 6.40
CA TYR A 33 6.30 1.51 7.43
C TYR A 33 6.83 2.78 8.11
N SER A 34 5.95 3.78 8.28
CA SER A 34 6.21 4.95 9.11
C SER A 34 5.15 5.06 10.19
N SER A 35 5.59 4.86 11.44
CA SER A 35 4.74 4.99 12.64
C SER A 35 4.30 6.44 12.89
N GLU A 36 5.18 7.42 12.65
CA GLU A 36 4.87 8.84 12.84
C GLU A 36 3.74 9.33 11.93
N LYS A 37 3.67 8.79 10.70
CA LYS A 37 2.73 9.25 9.68
C LYS A 37 1.58 8.26 9.43
N ASN A 38 1.55 7.11 10.12
CA ASN A 38 0.59 6.02 9.89
C ASN A 38 0.50 5.61 8.40
N ILE A 39 1.67 5.48 7.75
CA ILE A 39 1.79 5.16 6.33
C ILE A 39 2.41 3.77 6.16
N ILE A 40 1.81 2.95 5.30
CA ILE A 40 2.37 1.67 4.85
C ILE A 40 2.45 1.63 3.32
N TYR A 41 3.61 1.19 2.81
CA TYR A 41 3.82 0.93 1.39
C TYR A 41 3.84 -0.56 1.12
N PHE A 42 3.15 -0.94 0.04
CA PHE A 42 3.07 -2.30 -0.44
C PHE A 42 3.57 -2.39 -1.88
N THR A 43 4.10 -3.56 -2.25
CA THR A 43 4.41 -3.90 -3.63
C THR A 43 3.79 -5.24 -4.02
N ASN A 44 3.36 -5.35 -5.28
CA ASN A 44 2.91 -6.59 -5.88
C ASN A 44 3.38 -6.69 -7.33
N LYS A 45 4.20 -7.71 -7.63
CA LYS A 45 4.68 -8.02 -9.00
C LYS A 45 5.15 -6.78 -9.81
N GLY A 46 5.84 -5.85 -9.17
CA GLY A 46 6.38 -4.63 -9.80
C GLY A 46 5.45 -3.41 -9.81
N LYS A 47 4.24 -3.51 -9.24
CA LYS A 47 3.33 -2.37 -9.01
C LYS A 47 3.32 -2.00 -7.53
N SER A 48 3.42 -0.71 -7.22
CA SER A 48 3.49 -0.19 -5.85
C SER A 48 2.15 0.42 -5.42
N PHE A 49 1.72 0.13 -4.21
CA PHE A 49 0.50 0.65 -3.59
C PHE A 49 0.87 1.34 -2.27
N LEU A 50 0.29 2.51 -2.02
CA LEU A 50 0.51 3.32 -0.85
C LEU A 50 -0.80 3.41 -0.06
N THR A 51 -0.74 3.19 1.25
CA THR A 51 -1.93 3.27 2.13
C THR A 51 -1.61 4.14 3.33
N PHE A 52 -2.52 5.04 3.68
CA PHE A 52 -2.45 5.84 4.90
C PHE A 52 -3.84 6.18 5.45
N LEU A 53 -3.87 6.59 6.72
CA LEU A 53 -5.07 7.09 7.39
C LEU A 53 -5.37 8.54 6.99
#